data_AF-A0A943JLP6-F1
#
_entry.id   AF-A0A943JLP6-F1
#
_cell.length_a   1.000
_cell.length_b   1.000
_cell.length_c   1.000
_cell.angle_alpha   90.00
_cell.angle_beta   90.00
_cell.angle_gamma   90.00
#
_symmetry.space_group_name_H-M   'P 1'
#
loop_
_entity.id
_entity.type
_entity.pdbx_description
1 polymer ?
#
loop_
_entity_poly.entity_id
_entity_poly.type
_entity_poly.pdbx_seq_one_letter_code
_entity_poly.pdbx_strand_id
1 'polypeptide(L)'
;MKNLLLFLLLIWLLYPQENVQTVFYEDEDYSIYEIYFEKGELNTNNILNKFKDIQVLTIYPYINPIYSEKIKLKSYSFQNDFDIEKFKNKYIKELEESGFKNEAVNINLEGISLVKVKVYSKEAILQENNFNYKKIIT
;
A
#
# COMPACT_ATOMS: atom_id res chain seq x y z
N MET A 1 -56.68 3.92 -20.85
CA MET A 1 -55.53 3.96 -19.91
C MET A 1 -54.33 3.09 -20.33
N LYS A 2 -54.45 2.11 -21.26
CA LYS A 2 -53.28 1.31 -21.72
C LYS A 2 -52.23 2.10 -22.52
N ASN A 3 -52.65 3.10 -23.31
CA ASN A 3 -51.72 3.86 -24.16
C ASN A 3 -50.86 4.89 -23.39
N LEU A 4 -51.26 5.27 -22.18
CA LEU A 4 -50.51 6.22 -21.35
C LEU A 4 -49.24 5.58 -20.77
N LEU A 5 -49.34 4.30 -20.39
CA LEU A 5 -48.23 3.51 -19.85
C LEU A 5 -47.15 3.27 -20.93
N LEU A 6 -47.56 3.05 -22.17
CA LEU A 6 -46.64 2.88 -23.30
C LEU A 6 -45.89 4.19 -23.62
N PHE A 7 -46.57 5.34 -23.50
CA PHE A 7 -45.98 6.65 -23.75
C PHE A 7 -44.95 7.05 -22.69
N LEU A 8 -45.21 6.75 -21.42
CA LEU A 8 -44.24 6.97 -20.33
C LEU A 8 -42.97 6.12 -20.47
N LEU A 9 -43.10 4.90 -20.99
CA LEU A 9 -41.96 3.99 -21.19
C LEU A 9 -41.04 4.45 -22.34
N LEU A 10 -41.62 5.06 -23.38
CA LEU A 10 -40.89 5.65 -24.51
C LEU A 10 -40.10 6.91 -24.10
N ILE A 11 -40.64 7.73 -23.19
CA ILE A 11 -39.94 8.92 -22.69
C ILE A 11 -38.71 8.54 -21.86
N TRP A 12 -38.76 7.41 -21.14
CA TRP A 12 -37.64 6.94 -20.33
C TRP A 12 -36.44 6.45 -21.17
N LEU A 13 -36.69 5.93 -22.37
CA LEU A 13 -35.65 5.53 -23.32
C LEU A 13 -34.91 6.72 -23.97
N LEU A 14 -35.49 7.92 -23.92
CA LEU A 14 -34.89 9.15 -24.46
C LEU A 14 -34.05 9.90 -23.43
N TYR A 15 -33.99 9.45 -22.18
CA TYR A 15 -33.10 10.05 -21.20
C TYR A 15 -31.65 9.73 -21.60
N PRO A 16 -30.83 10.74 -21.94
CA PRO A 16 -29.42 10.50 -22.17
C PRO A 16 -28.83 9.94 -20.87
N GLN A 17 -28.30 8.71 -20.94
CA GLN A 17 -27.41 8.23 -19.88
C GLN A 17 -26.20 9.15 -19.89
N GLU A 18 -26.13 10.06 -18.92
CA GLU A 18 -24.90 10.77 -18.63
C GLU A 18 -23.86 9.72 -18.22
N ASN A 19 -22.91 9.45 -19.12
CA ASN A 19 -21.70 8.75 -18.76
C ASN A 19 -20.93 9.67 -17.81
N VAL A 20 -21.08 9.45 -16.50
CA VAL A 20 -20.24 10.09 -15.49
C VAL A 20 -18.84 9.52 -15.68
N GLN A 21 -18.04 10.16 -16.54
CA GLN A 21 -16.60 9.97 -16.53
C GLN A 21 -16.08 10.66 -15.27
N THR A 22 -15.73 9.86 -14.27
CA THR A 22 -14.97 10.34 -13.12
C THR A 22 -13.57 10.72 -13.63
N VAL A 23 -13.37 12.00 -13.94
CA VAL A 23 -12.05 12.56 -14.23
C VAL A 23 -11.34 12.71 -12.89
N PHE A 24 -10.36 11.85 -12.62
CA PHE A 24 -9.40 12.09 -11.55
C PHE A 24 -8.54 13.29 -11.99
N TYR A 25 -8.76 14.43 -11.37
CA TYR A 25 -7.76 15.51 -11.39
C TYR A 25 -6.62 15.03 -10.50
N GLU A 26 -5.53 14.55 -11.10
CA GLU A 26 -4.26 14.40 -10.39
C GLU A 26 -3.87 15.81 -9.93
N ASP A 27 -3.97 16.05 -8.62
CA ASP A 27 -3.41 17.24 -7.99
C ASP A 27 -1.90 17.21 -8.33
N GLU A 28 -1.42 18.13 -9.18
CA GLU A 28 -0.13 18.03 -9.90
C GLU A 28 1.09 17.80 -8.98
N ASP A 29 0.95 18.08 -7.69
CA ASP A 29 1.96 17.90 -6.64
C ASP A 29 2.08 16.47 -6.11
N TYR A 30 0.98 15.69 -6.10
CA TYR A 30 0.95 14.36 -5.51
C TYR A 30 1.30 13.30 -6.54
N SER A 31 2.11 12.34 -6.13
CA SER A 31 2.45 11.19 -6.97
C SER A 31 2.83 9.98 -6.15
N ILE A 32 3.08 8.87 -6.82
CA ILE A 32 3.57 7.65 -6.18
C ILE A 32 5.09 7.66 -6.20
N TYR A 33 5.69 7.43 -5.05
CA TYR A 33 7.13 7.36 -4.87
C TYR A 33 7.54 6.03 -4.27
N GLU A 34 8.68 5.50 -4.72
CA GLU A 34 9.41 4.46 -4.00
C GLU A 34 10.47 5.12 -3.12
N ILE A 35 10.48 4.79 -1.83
CA ILE A 35 11.48 5.24 -0.86
C ILE A 35 12.31 4.04 -0.45
N TYR A 36 13.63 4.17 -0.48
CA TYR A 36 14.58 3.09 -0.23
C TYR A 36 15.30 3.29 1.10
N PHE A 37 15.54 2.18 1.80
CA PHE A 37 16.13 2.15 3.13
C PHE A 37 17.27 1.13 3.19
N GLU A 38 18.30 1.46 3.95
CA GLU A 38 19.30 0.46 4.34
C GLU A 38 18.70 -0.54 5.35
N LYS A 39 19.25 -1.76 5.39
CA LYS A 39 18.76 -2.79 6.30
C LYS A 39 18.88 -2.31 7.75
N GLY A 40 17.75 -2.25 8.46
CA GLY A 40 17.67 -1.88 9.87
C GLY A 40 17.34 -0.40 10.14
N GLU A 41 17.41 0.46 9.12
CA GLU A 41 17.04 1.88 9.24
C GLU A 41 15.54 2.04 9.53
N LEU A 42 14.71 1.26 8.83
CA LEU A 42 13.27 1.23 8.97
C LEU A 42 12.78 -0.19 9.28
N ASN A 43 11.84 -0.31 10.20
CA ASN A 43 11.18 -1.57 10.52
C ASN A 43 9.72 -1.35 10.93
N THR A 44 8.99 -2.45 11.15
CA THR A 44 7.58 -2.40 11.57
C THR A 44 7.34 -1.67 12.89
N ASN A 45 8.33 -1.59 13.77
CA ASN A 45 8.18 -0.95 15.09
C ASN A 45 8.31 0.58 15.01
N ASN A 46 9.00 1.11 14.00
CA ASN A 46 9.24 2.56 13.87
C ASN A 46 8.57 3.22 12.64
N ILE A 47 7.98 2.43 11.72
CA ILE A 47 7.41 2.95 10.48
C ILE A 47 6.26 3.96 10.69
N LEU A 48 5.39 3.73 11.68
CA LEU A 48 4.26 4.64 11.93
C LEU A 48 4.72 6.07 12.26
N ASN A 49 5.81 6.19 13.01
CA ASN A 49 6.37 7.49 13.37
C ASN A 49 7.03 8.18 12.17
N LYS A 50 7.71 7.40 11.31
CA LYS A 50 8.42 7.91 10.14
C LYS A 50 7.49 8.39 9.02
N PHE A 51 6.27 7.85 8.95
CA PHE A 51 5.30 8.10 7.88
C PHE A 51 3.97 8.68 8.38
N LYS A 52 3.98 9.40 9.49
CA LYS A 52 2.76 9.91 10.15
C LYS A 52 1.83 10.69 9.22
N ASP A 53 2.40 11.51 8.34
CA ASP A 53 1.67 12.41 7.44
C ASP A 53 1.78 11.99 5.96
N ILE A 54 2.18 10.73 5.70
CA ILE A 54 2.40 10.20 4.36
C ILE A 54 1.59 8.92 4.19
N GLN A 55 0.81 8.84 3.11
CA GLN A 55 0.02 7.64 2.84
C GLN A 55 0.93 6.50 2.35
N VAL A 56 1.09 5.47 3.18
CA VAL A 56 1.82 4.25 2.82
C VAL A 56 0.92 3.32 2.00
N LEU A 57 1.33 3.01 0.77
CA LEU A 57 0.59 2.14 -0.15
C LEU A 57 1.06 0.70 -0.08
N THR A 58 2.38 0.47 -0.04
CA THR A 58 2.95 -0.89 -0.04
C THR A 58 4.30 -0.90 0.66
N ILE A 59 4.57 -1.93 1.43
CA ILE A 59 5.88 -2.15 2.07
C ILE A 59 6.56 -3.40 1.50
N TYR A 60 7.89 -3.38 1.51
CA TYR A 60 8.75 -4.45 1.02
C TYR A 60 9.71 -4.84 2.14
N PRO A 61 9.53 -6.01 2.77
CA PRO A 61 10.43 -6.47 3.82
C PRO A 61 11.79 -6.86 3.25
N TYR A 62 12.83 -6.69 4.06
CA TYR A 62 14.04 -7.47 3.91
C TYR A 62 13.72 -8.93 4.19
N ILE A 63 14.20 -9.83 3.35
CA ILE A 63 14.03 -11.28 3.55
C ILE A 63 15.41 -11.90 3.60
N ASN A 64 15.74 -12.56 4.71
CA ASN A 64 17.01 -13.23 4.86
C ASN A 64 17.17 -14.32 3.77
N PRO A 65 18.32 -14.37 3.07
CA PRO A 65 18.58 -15.38 2.06
C PRO A 65 18.32 -16.83 2.52
N ILE A 66 18.61 -17.14 3.79
CA ILE A 66 18.48 -18.50 4.38
C ILE A 66 17.07 -19.09 4.20
N TYR A 67 16.05 -18.24 4.29
CA TYR A 67 14.65 -18.66 4.20
C TYR A 67 13.89 -17.98 3.05
N SER A 68 14.62 -17.29 2.17
CA SER A 68 14.02 -16.45 1.14
C SER A 68 13.10 -17.21 0.20
N GLU A 69 13.43 -18.45 -0.17
CA GLU A 69 12.60 -19.27 -1.06
C GLU A 69 11.30 -19.75 -0.41
N LYS A 70 11.24 -19.79 0.93
CA LYS A 70 10.05 -20.29 1.66
C LYS A 70 9.03 -19.20 1.98
N ILE A 71 9.47 -17.94 2.04
CA ILE A 71 8.60 -16.80 2.35
C ILE A 71 7.93 -16.27 1.08
N LYS A 72 6.59 -16.28 1.06
CA LYS A 72 5.79 -15.81 -0.07
C LYS A 72 5.51 -14.31 0.03
N LEU A 73 5.49 -13.75 1.24
CA LEU A 73 5.21 -12.33 1.48
C LEU A 73 6.39 -11.42 1.09
N LYS A 74 6.58 -11.22 -0.21
CA LYS A 74 7.62 -10.33 -0.78
C LYS A 74 7.28 -8.85 -0.71
N SER A 75 5.99 -8.54 -0.59
CA SER A 75 5.46 -7.20 -0.41
C SER A 75 4.07 -7.28 0.20
N TYR A 76 3.61 -6.18 0.78
CA TYR A 76 2.27 -6.09 1.35
C TYR A 76 1.67 -4.73 1.02
N SER A 77 0.57 -4.73 0.26
CA SER A 77 -0.18 -3.54 -0.11
C SER A 77 -1.32 -3.29 0.88
N PHE A 78 -1.43 -2.05 1.33
CA PHE A 78 -2.50 -1.58 2.19
C PHE A 78 -3.65 -1.11 1.30
N GLN A 79 -4.86 -1.59 1.58
CA GLN A 79 -6.05 -1.21 0.82
C GLN A 79 -6.67 0.06 1.40
N ASN A 80 -7.11 -0.02 2.66
CA ASN A 80 -7.86 1.04 3.32
C ASN A 80 -7.12 1.60 4.53
N ASP A 81 -6.58 0.71 5.38
CA ASP A 81 -5.90 1.09 6.62
C ASP A 81 -4.43 0.66 6.60
N PHE A 82 -3.56 1.51 7.14
CA PHE A 82 -2.16 1.21 7.35
C PHE A 82 -1.96 0.31 8.58
N ASP A 83 -2.48 -0.92 8.51
CA ASP A 83 -2.43 -1.92 9.57
C ASP A 83 -1.11 -2.71 9.52
N ILE A 84 -0.10 -2.16 10.17
CA ILE A 84 1.24 -2.75 10.24
C ILE A 84 1.26 -4.07 11.03
N GLU A 85 0.39 -4.23 12.02
CA GLU A 85 0.32 -5.42 12.86
C GLU A 85 -0.22 -6.61 12.08
N LYS A 86 -1.23 -6.40 11.23
CA LYS A 86 -1.73 -7.45 10.32
C LYS A 86 -0.64 -7.94 9.36
N PHE A 87 0.17 -7.03 8.83
CA PHE A 87 1.34 -7.41 8.04
C PHE A 87 2.34 -8.24 8.88
N LYS A 88 2.72 -7.74 10.06
CA LYS A 88 3.69 -8.38 10.95
C LYS A 88 3.27 -9.81 11.31
N ASN A 89 2.01 -9.98 11.72
CA ASN A 89 1.43 -11.28 12.07
C ASN A 89 1.43 -12.25 10.89
N LYS A 90 1.11 -11.77 9.67
CA LYS A 90 1.14 -12.62 8.47
C LYS A 90 2.55 -13.09 8.15
N TYR A 91 3.54 -12.22 8.24
CA TYR A 91 4.94 -12.56 7.96
C TYR A 91 5.50 -13.56 8.99
N ILE A 92 5.23 -13.32 10.29
CA ILE A 92 5.61 -14.22 11.39
C ILE A 92 5.01 -15.61 11.18
N LYS A 93 3.73 -15.68 10.83
CA LYS A 93 3.06 -16.95 10.54
C LYS A 93 3.72 -17.71 9.39
N GLU A 94 4.08 -17.03 8.30
CA GLU A 94 4.79 -17.68 7.18
C GLU A 94 6.17 -18.23 7.60
N LEU A 95 6.89 -17.53 8.48
CA LEU A 95 8.16 -18.02 9.04
C LEU A 95 7.97 -19.28 9.89
N GLU A 96 6.98 -19.28 10.77
CA GLU A 96 6.66 -20.42 11.63
C GLU A 96 6.26 -21.65 10.81
N GLU A 97 5.37 -21.47 9.83
CA GLU A 97 4.93 -22.53 8.90
C GLU A 97 6.09 -23.07 8.04
N SER A 98 7.09 -22.23 7.77
CA SER A 98 8.31 -22.59 7.03
C SER A 98 9.40 -23.26 7.89
N GLY A 99 9.16 -23.42 9.20
CA GLY A 99 10.07 -24.05 10.16
C GLY A 99 11.06 -23.10 10.83
N PHE A 100 10.92 -21.78 10.68
CA PHE A 100 11.85 -20.77 11.21
C PHE A 100 11.30 -20.08 12.48
N LYS A 101 10.93 -20.89 13.48
CA LYS A 101 10.32 -20.39 14.72
C LYS A 101 11.21 -19.43 15.52
N ASN A 102 12.51 -19.71 15.61
CA ASN A 102 13.44 -18.82 16.32
C ASN A 102 13.54 -17.44 15.65
N GLU A 103 13.53 -17.42 14.31
CA GLU A 103 13.51 -16.17 13.56
C GLU A 103 12.20 -15.40 13.78
N ALA A 104 11.07 -16.10 13.78
CA ALA A 104 9.76 -15.52 14.08
C ALA A 104 9.74 -14.83 15.46
N VAL A 105 10.35 -15.45 16.49
CA VAL A 105 10.50 -14.85 17.82
C VAL A 105 11.37 -13.59 17.78
N ASN A 106 12.53 -13.64 17.13
CA ASN A 106 13.43 -12.48 17.01
C ASN A 106 12.73 -11.30 16.31
N ILE A 107 12.08 -11.57 15.18
CA ILE A 107 11.35 -10.57 14.39
C ILE A 107 10.16 -9.99 15.16
N ASN A 108 9.52 -10.78 16.03
CA ASN A 108 8.44 -10.27 16.84
C ASN A 108 8.93 -9.16 17.82
N LEU A 109 10.16 -9.30 18.32
CA LEU A 109 10.79 -8.34 19.22
C LEU A 109 11.39 -7.14 18.47
N GLU A 110 12.21 -7.42 17.44
CA GLU A 110 12.98 -6.40 16.72
C GLU A 110 12.18 -5.67 15.63
N GLY A 111 11.09 -6.28 15.18
CA GLY A 111 10.33 -5.83 14.02
C GLY A 111 10.91 -6.34 12.71
N ILE A 112 10.09 -6.30 11.65
CA ILE A 112 10.53 -6.71 10.31
C ILE A 112 11.21 -5.52 9.65
N SER A 113 12.50 -5.67 9.32
CA SER A 113 13.25 -4.67 8.55
C SER A 113 12.62 -4.45 7.17
N LEU A 114 12.55 -3.21 6.72
CA LEU A 114 11.97 -2.83 5.43
C LEU A 114 13.06 -2.23 4.54
N VAL A 115 13.12 -2.64 3.28
CA VAL A 115 14.10 -2.12 2.30
C VAL A 115 13.49 -1.07 1.39
N LYS A 116 12.16 -1.08 1.26
CA LYS A 116 11.44 -0.17 0.39
C LYS A 116 10.01 0.05 0.87
N VAL A 117 9.52 1.27 0.68
CA VAL A 117 8.13 1.66 0.91
C VAL A 117 7.62 2.42 -0.31
N LYS A 118 6.44 2.07 -0.81
CA LYS A 118 5.70 2.86 -1.78
C LYS A 118 4.72 3.76 -1.06
N VAL A 119 4.72 5.04 -1.41
CA VAL A 119 3.87 6.04 -0.78
C VAL A 119 3.15 6.89 -1.83
N TYR A 120 2.02 7.46 -1.44
CA TYR A 120 1.38 8.57 -2.13
C TYR A 120 1.62 9.84 -1.30
N SER A 121 2.33 10.81 -1.88
CA SER A 121 2.80 12.01 -1.16
C SER A 121 3.03 13.17 -2.12
N LYS A 122 3.10 14.38 -1.58
CA LYS A 122 3.77 15.50 -2.28
C LYS A 122 5.27 15.31 -2.26
N GLU A 123 5.95 15.75 -3.32
CA GLU A 123 7.41 15.68 -3.39
C GLU A 123 8.09 16.49 -2.28
N ALA A 124 7.58 17.70 -1.98
CA ALA A 124 8.13 18.58 -0.95
C ALA A 124 8.23 17.90 0.43
N ILE A 125 7.20 17.14 0.82
CA ILE A 125 7.20 16.37 2.09
C ILE A 125 8.35 15.35 2.09
N LEU A 126 8.63 14.73 0.94
CA LEU A 126 9.71 13.74 0.85
C LEU A 126 11.09 14.39 0.97
N GLN A 127 11.26 15.58 0.38
CA GLN A 127 12.48 16.38 0.47
C GLN A 127 12.73 16.89 1.89
N GLU A 128 11.71 17.42 2.57
CA GLU A 128 11.78 17.89 3.96
C GLU A 128 12.22 16.78 4.93
N ASN A 129 11.79 15.55 4.66
CA ASN A 129 12.14 14.38 5.46
C ASN A 129 13.47 13.72 5.04
N ASN A 130 14.18 14.28 4.04
CA ASN A 130 15.43 13.76 3.48
C ASN A 130 15.33 12.30 3.04
N PHE A 131 14.20 11.90 2.45
CA PHE A 131 14.06 10.54 1.94
C PHE A 131 14.91 10.34 0.68
N ASN A 132 15.49 9.14 0.54
CA ASN A 132 16.02 8.67 -0.72
C ASN A 132 14.87 8.05 -1.54
N TYR A 133 14.38 8.77 -2.55
CA TYR A 133 13.17 8.39 -3.27
C TYR A 133 13.28 8.45 -4.79
N LYS A 134 12.40 7.70 -5.46
CA LYS A 134 12.20 7.72 -6.91
C LYS A 134 10.72 7.85 -7.24
N LYS A 135 10.37 8.87 -8.04
CA LYS A 135 9.01 9.03 -8.60
C LYS A 135 8.69 7.88 -9.55
N ILE A 136 7.51 7.28 -9.40
CA ILE A 136 6.98 6.29 -10.34
C ILE A 136 6.20 7.06 -11.40
N ILE A 137 6.75 7.17 -12.60
CA ILE A 137 6.02 7.69 -13.76
C ILE A 137 5.14 6.56 -14.27
N THR A 138 3.83 6.78 -14.30
CA THR A 138 2.84 5.80 -14.79
C THR A 138 2.37 6.19 -16.17
#